data_AF-A0A6H1ZML9-F1
#
_entry.id   AF-A0A6H1ZML9-F1
#
_cell.length_a   1.000
_cell.length_b   1.000
_cell.length_c   1.000
_cell.angle_alpha   90.00
_cell.angle_beta   90.00
_cell.angle_gamma   90.00
#
_symmetry.space_group_name_H-M   'P 1'
#
loop_
_entity.id
_entity.type
_entity.pdbx_description
1 polymer ?
#
loop_
_entity_poly.entity_id
_entity_poly.type
_entity_poly.pdbx_seq_one_letter_code
_entity_poly.pdbx_strand_id
1 'polypeptide(L)'
;MGQIDYEVLPEHIRAGVRRYVERGTIPGDFLQAVIKNQLKESFALADRVNIDNMFDIVGFFYNEVPGSCWGSEEKMIKWNEKGGLLEV
;
A
#
# COMPACT_ATOMS: atom_id res chain seq x y z
N MET A 1 -16.25 9.51 5.24
CA MET A 1 -15.29 8.54 4.68
C MET A 1 -15.60 7.20 5.32
N GLY A 2 -15.79 6.14 4.52
CA GLY A 2 -16.00 4.80 5.04
C GLY A 2 -14.79 4.35 5.85
N GLN A 3 -15.00 3.46 6.81
CA GLN A 3 -13.92 2.84 7.57
C GLN A 3 -13.09 1.99 6.61
N ILE A 4 -11.79 2.26 6.49
CA ILE A 4 -10.87 1.45 5.67
C ILE A 4 -10.70 0.10 6.34
N ASP A 5 -11.00 -0.97 5.61
CA ASP A 5 -10.86 -2.33 6.12
C ASP A 5 -9.46 -2.87 5.85
N TYR A 6 -8.58 -2.82 6.86
CA TYR A 6 -7.23 -3.38 6.78
C TYR A 6 -7.20 -4.90 7.00
N GLU A 7 -8.30 -5.53 7.42
CA GLU A 7 -8.33 -6.97 7.72
C GLU A 7 -8.22 -7.84 6.47
N VAL A 8 -8.56 -7.29 5.30
CA VAL A 8 -8.38 -7.95 4.00
C VAL A 8 -6.91 -8.22 3.64
N LEU A 9 -5.98 -7.54 4.31
CA LEU A 9 -4.54 -7.71 4.07
C LEU A 9 -3.95 -8.78 4.98
N PRO A 10 -2.86 -9.47 4.58
CA PRO A 10 -2.09 -10.32 5.48
C PRO A 10 -1.60 -9.58 6.73
N GLU A 11 -1.72 -10.21 7.90
CA GLU A 11 -1.49 -9.59 9.22
C GLU A 11 -0.15 -8.86 9.33
N HIS A 12 0.92 -9.46 8.80
CA HIS A 12 2.29 -8.93 8.93
C HIS A 12 2.54 -7.65 8.13
N ILE A 13 1.73 -7.35 7.11
CA ILE A 13 1.87 -6.12 6.31
C ILE A 13 0.90 -5.01 6.74
N ARG A 14 -0.19 -5.34 7.47
CA ARG A 14 -1.24 -4.39 7.86
C ARG A 14 -0.71 -3.14 8.52
N ALA A 15 0.21 -3.29 9.48
CA ALA A 15 0.77 -2.15 10.20
C ALA A 15 1.59 -1.23 9.29
N GLY A 16 2.30 -1.78 8.30
CA GLY A 16 3.06 -1.02 7.31
C GLY A 16 2.13 -0.25 6.37
N VAL A 17 1.13 -0.93 5.82
CA VAL A 17 0.13 -0.32 4.93
C VAL A 17 -0.67 0.76 5.66
N ARG A 18 -1.08 0.51 6.90
CA ARG A 18 -1.78 1.50 7.73
C ARG A 18 -0.96 2.77 7.92
N ARG A 19 0.32 2.66 8.31
CA ARG A 19 1.19 3.85 8.47
C ARG A 19 1.36 4.62 7.16
N TYR A 20 1.47 3.92 6.04
CA TYR A 20 1.56 4.56 4.74
C TYR A 20 0.28 5.31 4.37
N VAL A 21 -0.88 4.64 4.46
CA VAL A 21 -2.18 5.23 4.10
C VAL A 21 -2.54 6.38 5.05
N GLU A 22 -2.41 6.17 6.35
CA GLU A 22 -2.83 7.14 7.36
C GLU A 22 -1.84 8.29 7.50
N ARG A 23 -0.52 8.05 7.43
CA ARG A 23 0.52 9.05 7.78
C ARG A 23 1.54 9.32 6.67
N GLY A 24 1.37 8.74 5.49
CA GLY A 24 2.30 8.89 4.37
C GLY A 24 3.64 8.17 4.54
N THR A 25 3.89 7.46 5.66
CA THR A 25 5.20 6.87 5.96
C THR A 25 5.61 5.82 4.93
N ILE A 26 6.72 6.06 4.21
CA ILE A 26 7.24 5.13 3.19
C ILE A 26 7.51 3.74 3.80
N PRO A 27 6.89 2.67 3.24
CA PRO A 27 7.07 1.31 3.75
C PRO A 27 8.32 0.64 3.16
N GLY A 28 8.54 -0.64 3.49
CA GLY A 28 9.62 -1.44 2.90
C GLY A 28 9.42 -1.78 1.42
N ASP A 29 10.47 -2.30 0.80
CA ASP A 29 10.60 -2.43 -0.67
C ASP A 29 9.46 -3.21 -1.34
N PHE A 30 8.96 -4.29 -0.73
CA PHE A 30 7.81 -5.04 -1.25
C PHE A 30 6.57 -4.15 -1.42
N LEU A 31 6.18 -3.43 -0.36
CA LEU A 31 5.02 -2.55 -0.40
C LEU A 31 5.24 -1.36 -1.33
N GLN A 32 6.47 -0.83 -1.40
CA GLN A 32 6.79 0.19 -2.39
C GLN A 32 6.59 -0.31 -3.82
N ALA A 33 7.00 -1.54 -4.14
CA ALA A 33 6.77 -2.12 -5.48
C ALA A 33 5.28 -2.24 -5.81
N VAL A 34 4.46 -2.69 -4.84
CA VAL A 34 3.00 -2.76 -4.98
C VAL A 34 2.40 -1.37 -5.19
N ILE A 35 2.75 -0.41 -4.32
CA ILE A 35 2.24 0.98 -4.37
C ILE A 35 2.61 1.64 -5.71
N LYS A 36 3.82 1.39 -6.23
CA LYS A 36 4.28 1.92 -7.52
C LYS A 36 3.70 1.19 -8.73
N ASN A 37 2.83 0.19 -8.52
CA ASN A 37 2.25 -0.64 -9.57
C ASN A 37 3.30 -1.36 -10.43
N GLN A 38 4.35 -1.88 -9.79
CA GLN A 38 5.44 -2.63 -10.42
C GLN A 38 5.22 -4.13 -10.20
N LEU A 39 4.38 -4.74 -11.03
CA LEU A 39 3.91 -6.12 -10.83
C LEU A 39 5.07 -7.14 -10.73
N LYS A 40 6.03 -7.07 -11.65
CA LYS A 40 7.20 -7.95 -11.66
C LYS A 40 7.98 -7.83 -10.35
N GLU A 41 8.29 -6.61 -9.94
CA GLU A 41 9.07 -6.31 -8.73
C GLU A 41 8.30 -6.72 -7.47
N SER A 42 6.97 -6.56 -7.47
CA SER A 42 6.10 -6.97 -6.36
C SER A 42 6.20 -8.48 -6.11
N PHE A 43 6.14 -9.31 -7.15
CA PHE A 43 6.32 -10.77 -7.02
C PHE A 43 7.77 -11.16 -6.69
N ALA A 44 8.76 -10.44 -7.17
CA ALA A 44 10.17 -10.72 -6.89
C ALA A 44 10.54 -10.49 -5.41
N LEU A 45 9.87 -9.54 -4.75
CA LEU A 45 10.12 -9.15 -3.36
C LEU A 45 9.15 -9.80 -2.36
N ALA A 46 8.05 -10.39 -2.82
CA ALA A 46 7.03 -10.97 -1.97
C ALA A 46 7.51 -12.28 -1.31
N ASP A 47 7.17 -12.46 -0.03
CA ASP A 47 7.14 -13.77 0.61
C ASP A 47 5.96 -14.62 0.09
N ARG A 48 5.91 -15.90 0.48
CA ARG A 48 4.86 -16.82 0.04
C ARG A 48 3.45 -16.33 0.37
N VAL A 49 3.24 -15.78 1.57
CA VAL A 49 1.92 -15.30 2.01
C VAL A 49 1.46 -14.14 1.12
N ASN A 50 2.36 -13.21 0.82
CA ASN A 50 2.07 -12.08 -0.04
C ASN A 50 1.85 -12.48 -1.51
N ILE A 51 2.55 -13.50 -2.00
CA ILE A 51 2.30 -14.09 -3.34
C ILE A 51 0.87 -14.64 -3.41
N ASP A 52 0.48 -15.44 -2.42
CA ASP A 52 -0.83 -16.10 -2.40
C ASP A 52 -1.99 -15.10 -2.22
N ASN A 53 -1.72 -13.94 -1.62
CA ASN A 53 -2.71 -12.87 -1.37
C ASN A 53 -2.52 -11.64 -2.28
N MET A 54 -1.71 -11.73 -3.35
CA MET A 54 -1.37 -10.56 -4.18
C MET A 54 -2.60 -9.87 -4.77
N PHE A 55 -3.63 -10.64 -5.14
CA PHE A 55 -4.89 -10.10 -5.66
C PHE A 55 -5.58 -9.20 -4.63
N ASP A 56 -5.72 -9.65 -3.39
CA ASP A 56 -6.36 -8.89 -2.32
C ASP A 56 -5.53 -7.66 -1.93
N ILE A 57 -4.20 -7.79 -1.94
CA ILE A 57 -3.28 -6.68 -1.67
C ILE A 57 -3.44 -5.57 -2.72
N VAL A 58 -3.40 -5.91 -4.01
CA VAL A 58 -3.60 -4.91 -5.09
C VAL A 58 -5.03 -4.40 -5.09
N GLY A 59 -6.01 -5.27 -4.84
CA GLY A 59 -7.42 -4.93 -4.73
C GLY A 59 -7.72 -3.94 -3.61
N PHE A 60 -7.04 -4.05 -2.47
CA PHE A 60 -7.10 -3.07 -1.38
C PHE A 60 -6.64 -1.69 -1.86
N PHE A 61 -5.48 -1.61 -2.53
CA PHE A 61 -5.02 -0.33 -3.07
C PHE A 61 -5.98 0.25 -4.10
N TYR A 62 -6.56 -0.60 -4.95
CA TYR A 62 -7.48 -0.17 -6.00
C TYR A 62 -8.86 0.28 -5.50
N ASN A 63 -9.43 -0.41 -4.51
CA ASN A 63 -10.82 -0.21 -4.08
C ASN A 63 -10.98 0.54 -2.75
N GLU A 64 -10.05 0.36 -1.79
CA GLU A 64 -10.25 0.81 -0.40
C GLU A 64 -9.61 2.15 -0.07
N VAL A 65 -8.58 2.56 -0.81
CA VAL A 65 -7.78 3.76 -0.50
C VAL A 65 -7.80 4.79 -1.63
N PRO A 66 -7.47 6.07 -1.35
CA PRO A 66 -7.49 7.10 -2.37
C PRO A 66 -6.54 6.80 -3.53
N GLY A 67 -7.01 6.93 -4.78
CA GLY A 67 -6.18 6.70 -5.98
C GLY A 67 -4.98 7.65 -6.12
N SER A 68 -4.85 8.67 -5.28
CA SER A 68 -3.68 9.56 -5.19
C SER A 68 -2.54 8.99 -4.36
N CYS A 69 -2.77 7.94 -3.56
CA CYS A 69 -1.73 7.31 -2.74
C CYS A 69 -1.02 6.14 -3.42
N TRP A 70 -1.34 5.79 -4.66
CA TRP A 70 -0.75 4.62 -5.30
C TRP A 70 -0.92 4.63 -6.83
N GLY A 71 -0.19 3.76 -7.52
CA GLY A 71 -0.21 3.59 -8.97
C GLY A 71 1.03 4.13 -9.68
N SER A 72 1.89 4.88 -8.99
CA SER A 72 3.19 5.35 -9.50
C SER A 72 4.09 5.84 -8.36
N GLU A 73 5.38 5.96 -8.63
CA GLU A 73 6.36 6.53 -7.69
C GLU A 73 6.05 7.99 -7.35
N GLU A 74 5.65 8.79 -8.34
CA GLU A 74 5.27 10.19 -8.12
C GLU A 74 4.12 10.33 -7.12
N LYS A 75 3.08 9.48 -7.25
CA LYS A 75 1.96 9.47 -6.31
C LYS A 75 2.40 9.05 -4.91
N MET A 76 3.29 8.06 -4.81
CA MET A 76 3.81 7.61 -3.53
C MET A 76 4.55 8.74 -2.79
N ILE A 77 5.41 9.46 -3.50
CA ILE A 77 6.18 10.58 -2.95
C ILE A 77 5.24 11.72 -2.53
N LYS A 78 4.31 12.13 -3.40
CA LYS A 78 3.31 13.17 -3.07
C LYS A 78 2.46 12.80 -1.86
N TRP A 79 2.12 11.51 -1.72
CA TRP A 79 1.37 11.03 -0.57
C TRP A 79 2.16 11.09 0.73
N ASN A 80 3.46 10.77 0.67
CA ASN A 80 4.38 10.93 1.79
C ASN A 80 4.56 12.40 2.19
N GLU A 81 4.74 13.30 1.22
CA GLU A 81 4.84 14.75 1.46
C GLU A 81 3.54 15.33 2.04
N LYS A 82 2.39 14.83 1.59
CA LYS A 82 1.06 15.20 2.12
C LYS A 82 0.86 14.75 3.57
N GLY A 83 1.59 13.73 4.05
CA GLY A 83 1.38 13.14 5.37
C GLY A 83 0.23 12.14 5.42
N GLY A 84 -0.22 11.60 4.29
CA GLY A 84 -1.29 10.61 4.26
C GLY A 84 -2.72 11.17 4.41
N LEU A 85 -3.62 10.38 4.99
CA LEU A 85 -4.99 10.79 5.31
C LEU A 85 -5.06 11.70 6.55
N LEU A 86 -4.21 11.44 7.53
CA LEU A 86 -4.09 12.21 8.74
C LEU A 86 -3.02 13.27 8.49
N GLU A 87 -3.44 14.47 8.12
CA GLU A 87 -2.51 15.61 8.02
C GLU A 87 -1.73 15.73 9.35
N VAL A 88 -0.40 15.76 9.26
CA VAL A 88 0.52 15.78 10.41
C VAL A 88 0.75 17.21 10.88
#